data_AF-A0A090RMA0-F1
#
_entry.id   AF-A0A090RMA0-F1
#
_cell.length_a   1.000
_cell.length_b   1.000
_cell.length_c   1.000
_cell.angle_alpha   90.00
_cell.angle_beta   90.00
_cell.angle_gamma   90.00
#
_symmetry.space_group_name_H-M   'P 1'
#
loop_
_entity.id
_entity.type
_entity.pdbx_description
1 polymer ?
#
loop_
_entity_poly.entity_id
_entity_poly.type
_entity_poly.pdbx_seq_one_letter_code
_entity_poly.pdbx_strand_id
1 'polypeptide(L)'
;MAHHAGTSDSITLTLSPDRAKYLSVASMFVNTNDAFVGETGLSIGSLATGETFVMNMNVWDSGTEANDELAATIPGPAGGGEGFNAARNDDDKVSFHPGVVSKDDGLTTSALSANHRFLNPGARITITRIE
;
A
#
# COMPACT_ATOMS: atom_id res chain seq x y z
N MET A 1 11.63 19.86 -4.99
CA MET A 1 11.20 18.61 -4.33
C MET A 1 9.70 18.74 -4.10
N ALA A 2 8.89 18.14 -4.97
CA ALA A 2 7.43 18.21 -4.85
C ALA A 2 6.97 17.08 -3.94
N HIS A 3 6.51 17.42 -2.74
CA HIS A 3 5.72 16.49 -1.93
C HIS A 3 4.33 16.45 -2.55
N HIS A 4 4.02 15.39 -3.30
CA HIS A 4 2.64 15.09 -3.64
C HIS A 4 1.93 14.71 -2.33
N ALA A 5 1.13 15.62 -1.78
CA ALA A 5 0.28 15.32 -0.65
C ALA A 5 -0.81 14.34 -1.12
N GLY A 6 -0.66 13.06 -0.79
CA GLY A 6 -1.73 12.08 -0.97
C GLY A 6 -2.93 12.41 -0.09
N THR A 7 -4.12 12.03 -0.55
CA THR A 7 -5.35 12.08 0.27
C THR A 7 -5.17 11.19 1.51
N SER A 8 -5.63 11.65 2.67
CA SER A 8 -5.71 10.83 3.88
C SER A 8 -7.13 10.32 4.08
N ASP A 9 -7.26 9.09 4.57
CA ASP A 9 -8.51 8.54 5.07
C ASP A 9 -8.33 8.12 6.54
N SER A 10 -9.42 8.03 7.29
CA SER A 10 -9.40 7.71 8.72
C SER A 10 -10.51 6.75 9.11
N ILE A 11 -10.16 5.77 9.93
CA ILE A 11 -11.11 4.87 10.59
C ILE A 11 -10.96 4.98 12.10
N THR A 12 -12.05 4.82 12.84
CA THR A 12 -12.04 4.75 14.30
C THR A 12 -12.37 3.33 14.73
N LEU A 13 -11.54 2.77 15.62
CA LEU A 13 -11.72 1.43 16.17
C LEU A 13 -11.96 1.53 17.69
N THR A 14 -12.96 0.80 18.18
CA THR A 14 -13.16 0.61 19.62
C THR A 14 -12.55 -0.73 20.01
N LEU A 15 -11.50 -0.69 20.82
CA LEU A 15 -10.70 -1.86 21.20
C LEU A 15 -10.63 -1.97 22.73
N SER A 16 -10.73 -3.18 23.27
CA SER A 16 -10.46 -3.42 24.69
C SER A 16 -8.95 -3.59 24.89
N PRO A 17 -8.26 -2.69 25.63
CA PRO A 17 -6.80 -2.66 25.70
C PRO A 17 -6.19 -3.87 26.42
N ASP A 18 -6.97 -4.57 27.24
CA ASP A 18 -6.63 -5.84 27.86
C ASP A 18 -6.61 -7.01 26.85
N ARG A 19 -7.32 -6.89 25.74
CA ARG A 19 -7.49 -7.95 24.72
C ARG A 19 -6.80 -7.65 23.38
N ALA A 20 -6.62 -6.39 23.01
CA ALA A 20 -6.07 -5.97 21.72
C ALA A 20 -4.90 -4.99 21.92
N LYS A 21 -3.69 -5.54 22.04
CA LYS A 21 -2.46 -4.76 22.26
C LYS A 21 -1.70 -4.43 20.99
N TYR A 22 -2.02 -5.11 19.90
CA TYR A 22 -1.34 -4.99 18.62
C TYR A 22 -2.33 -4.72 17.51
N LEU A 23 -1.92 -3.88 16.56
CA LEU A 23 -2.64 -3.59 15.33
C LEU A 23 -1.79 -4.02 14.13
N SER A 24 -2.43 -4.66 13.16
CA SER A 24 -1.86 -4.88 11.84
C SER A 24 -2.72 -4.14 10.83
N VAL A 25 -2.10 -3.51 9.86
CA VAL A 25 -2.76 -2.72 8.82
C VAL A 25 -2.20 -3.09 7.46
N ALA A 26 -3.06 -3.10 6.45
CA ALA A 26 -2.66 -3.23 5.05
C ALA A 26 -3.63 -2.44 4.16
N SER A 27 -3.11 -1.88 3.06
CA SER A 27 -3.90 -1.21 2.05
C SER A 27 -3.21 -1.36 0.69
N MET A 28 -3.99 -1.68 -0.34
CA MET A 28 -3.49 -1.89 -1.70
C MET A 28 -3.35 -0.57 -2.45
N PHE A 29 -2.37 -0.48 -3.34
CA PHE A 29 -2.28 0.61 -4.31
C PHE A 29 -3.21 0.31 -5.49
N VAL A 30 -4.04 1.27 -5.88
CA VAL A 30 -5.14 1.04 -6.83
C VAL A 30 -4.63 0.79 -8.26
N ASN A 31 -3.60 1.51 -8.71
CA ASN A 31 -3.01 1.39 -10.06
C ASN A 31 -1.84 0.39 -10.11
N THR A 32 -1.91 -0.65 -9.29
CA THR A 32 -1.00 -1.80 -9.28
C THR A 32 -1.83 -3.06 -9.16
N ASN A 33 -1.30 -4.18 -9.61
CA ASN A 33 -1.96 -5.47 -9.50
C ASN A 33 -1.76 -6.11 -8.12
N ASP A 34 -0.60 -5.88 -7.48
CA ASP A 34 -0.33 -6.53 -6.20
C ASP A 34 0.58 -5.72 -5.23
N ALA A 35 0.79 -4.43 -5.50
CA ALA A 35 1.47 -3.54 -4.57
C ALA A 35 0.58 -3.14 -3.39
N PHE A 36 1.15 -3.12 -2.20
CA PHE A 36 0.46 -2.70 -0.98
C PHE A 36 1.39 -2.00 0.00
N VAL A 37 0.81 -1.24 0.93
CA VAL A 37 1.49 -0.81 2.15
C VAL A 37 0.92 -1.61 3.30
N GLY A 38 1.77 -2.01 4.24
CA GLY A 38 1.30 -2.73 5.42
C GLY A 38 2.38 -2.87 6.47
N GLU A 39 1.93 -3.03 7.70
CA GLU A 39 2.77 -3.30 8.85
C GLU A 39 2.02 -4.21 9.82
N THR A 40 2.75 -5.08 10.51
CA THR A 40 2.17 -6.05 11.43
C THR A 40 2.69 -5.85 12.84
N GLY A 41 1.85 -6.12 13.85
CA GLY A 41 2.31 -6.13 15.23
C GLY A 41 2.65 -4.73 15.79
N LEU A 42 2.03 -3.67 15.27
CA LEU A 42 2.16 -2.33 15.84
C LEU A 42 1.62 -2.32 17.27
N SER A 43 2.50 -2.09 18.25
CA SER A 43 2.07 -2.05 19.64
C SER A 43 1.30 -0.76 19.92
N ILE A 44 0.03 -0.90 20.29
CA ILE A 44 -0.87 0.21 20.63
C ILE A 44 -1.28 0.19 22.11
N GLY A 45 -0.99 -0.90 22.82
CA GLY A 45 -1.41 -1.08 24.21
C GLY A 45 -0.72 -0.13 25.19
N SER A 46 0.43 0.45 24.83
CA SER A 46 1.14 1.44 25.65
C SER A 46 0.72 2.89 25.39
N LEU A 47 -0.08 3.16 24.36
CA LEU A 47 -0.50 4.53 24.05
C LEU A 47 -1.40 5.05 25.16
N ALA A 48 -1.02 6.19 25.73
CA ALA A 48 -1.88 6.95 26.63
C ALA A 48 -2.98 7.69 25.86
N THR A 49 -4.09 8.01 26.52
CA THR A 49 -5.15 8.83 25.91
C THR A 49 -4.58 10.18 25.47
N GLY A 50 -4.79 10.53 24.20
CA GLY A 50 -4.22 11.70 23.54
C GLY A 50 -2.85 11.49 22.88
N GLU A 51 -2.21 10.34 23.11
CA GLU A 51 -0.91 10.02 22.51
C GLU A 51 -1.05 9.58 21.05
N THR A 52 -0.07 9.97 20.23
CA THR A 52 -0.01 9.68 18.80
C THR A 52 1.25 8.91 18.45
N PHE A 53 1.07 7.80 17.74
CA PHE A 53 2.10 7.05 17.05
C PHE A 53 2.11 7.40 15.55
N VAL A 54 3.29 7.59 14.97
CA VAL A 54 3.46 7.90 13.54
C VAL A 54 4.52 6.99 12.94
N MET A 55 4.23 6.40 11.78
CA MET A 55 5.17 5.57 11.01
C MET A 55 5.05 5.86 9.52
N ASN A 56 6.19 5.90 8.83
CA ASN A 56 6.24 5.85 7.37
C ASN A 56 6.38 4.40 6.93
N MET A 57 5.56 3.97 5.97
CA MET A 57 5.52 2.59 5.47
C MET A 57 6.11 2.52 4.07
N ASN A 58 6.90 1.47 3.83
CA ASN A 58 7.35 1.13 2.49
C ASN A 58 6.23 0.43 1.72
N VAL A 59 6.35 0.45 0.39
CA VAL A 59 5.51 -0.30 -0.53
C VAL A 59 6.11 -1.70 -0.70
N TRP A 60 5.26 -2.67 -0.44
CA TRP A 60 5.51 -4.08 -0.59
C TRP A 60 4.88 -4.59 -1.88
N ASP A 61 5.54 -5.57 -2.45
CA ASP A 61 5.06 -6.46 -3.50
C ASP A 61 4.61 -7.74 -2.80
N SER A 62 3.44 -8.26 -3.17
CA SER A 62 2.87 -9.44 -2.53
C SER A 62 3.51 -10.74 -3.01
N GLY A 63 4.14 -10.72 -4.19
CA GLY A 63 4.67 -11.89 -4.89
C GLY A 63 3.59 -12.78 -5.50
N THR A 64 2.34 -12.33 -5.54
CA THR A 64 1.22 -13.14 -6.05
C THR A 64 1.00 -12.99 -7.55
N GLU A 65 1.43 -11.86 -8.13
CA GLU A 65 1.31 -11.61 -9.55
C GLU A 65 2.57 -10.94 -10.11
N ALA A 66 2.89 -11.22 -11.38
CA ALA A 66 4.03 -10.56 -12.03
C ALA A 66 3.84 -9.03 -12.04
N ASN A 67 4.93 -8.28 -11.81
CA ASN A 67 4.98 -6.82 -11.88
C ASN A 67 4.84 -6.29 -13.32
N ASP A 68 3.73 -6.60 -13.97
CA ASP A 68 3.41 -6.09 -15.29
C ASP A 68 2.48 -4.88 -15.18
N GLU A 69 2.70 -3.92 -16.08
CA GLU A 69 1.96 -2.66 -16.07
C GLU A 69 0.81 -2.67 -17.08
N LEU A 70 0.24 -3.85 -17.38
CA LEU A 70 -0.73 -4.01 -18.46
C LEU A 70 -2.13 -3.54 -18.03
N ALA A 71 -2.89 -3.04 -18.99
CA ALA A 71 -4.27 -2.62 -18.71
C ALA A 71 -5.14 -3.77 -18.18
N ALA A 72 -4.91 -4.99 -18.64
CA ALA A 72 -5.71 -6.16 -18.26
C ALA A 72 -5.47 -6.63 -16.82
N THR A 73 -4.31 -6.32 -16.24
CA THR A 73 -3.85 -6.81 -14.94
C THR A 73 -3.92 -5.73 -13.87
N ILE A 74 -3.90 -4.45 -14.25
CA ILE A 74 -4.06 -3.31 -13.34
C ILE A 74 -5.54 -3.01 -13.12
N PRO A 75 -6.09 -3.18 -11.90
CA PRO A 75 -7.51 -3.01 -11.63
C PRO A 75 -7.95 -1.53 -11.64
N GLY A 76 -7.05 -0.64 -11.22
CA GLY A 76 -7.31 0.77 -11.01
C GLY A 76 -7.77 1.54 -12.24
N PRO A 77 -8.17 2.82 -12.09
CA PRO A 77 -8.74 3.60 -13.18
C PRO A 77 -7.78 3.76 -14.37
N ALA A 78 -6.47 3.56 -14.17
CA ALA A 78 -5.49 3.59 -15.26
C ALA A 78 -5.58 2.36 -16.19
N GLY A 79 -5.80 1.16 -15.64
CA GLY A 79 -5.83 -0.09 -16.40
C GLY A 79 -7.25 -0.58 -16.71
N GLY A 80 -8.16 -0.49 -15.74
CA GLY A 80 -9.52 -1.04 -15.84
C GLY A 80 -9.56 -2.57 -15.91
N GLY A 81 -8.45 -3.23 -15.55
CA GLY A 81 -8.26 -4.67 -15.54
C GLY A 81 -8.96 -5.36 -14.38
N GLU A 82 -8.71 -6.66 -14.26
CA GLU A 82 -9.23 -7.44 -13.14
C GLU A 82 -8.36 -7.23 -11.90
N GLY A 83 -8.98 -7.26 -10.71
CA GLY A 83 -8.33 -7.46 -9.42
C GLY A 83 -7.46 -8.74 -9.36
N PHE A 84 -6.98 -9.08 -8.17
CA PHE A 84 -6.22 -10.32 -7.96
C PHE A 84 -6.80 -11.54 -8.69
N ASN A 85 -5.96 -12.27 -9.41
CA ASN A 85 -6.31 -13.51 -10.10
C ASN A 85 -5.30 -14.62 -9.78
N ALA A 86 -5.75 -15.67 -9.11
CA ALA A 86 -4.91 -16.78 -8.68
C ALA A 86 -4.21 -17.56 -9.82
N ALA A 87 -4.61 -17.37 -11.09
CA ALA A 87 -3.91 -17.95 -12.23
C ALA A 87 -2.63 -17.17 -12.63
N ARG A 88 -2.45 -15.93 -12.15
CA ARG A 88 -1.32 -15.05 -12.47
C ARG A 88 -0.15 -15.19 -11.49
N ASN A 89 0.12 -16.39 -10.97
CA ASN A 89 1.13 -16.64 -9.92
C ASN A 89 2.54 -16.10 -10.24
N ASP A 90 3.24 -15.60 -9.22
CA ASP A 90 4.67 -15.26 -9.28
C ASP A 90 5.50 -16.07 -8.26
N ASP A 91 6.27 -15.41 -7.39
CA ASP A 91 7.29 -16.02 -6.52
C ASP A 91 6.81 -16.34 -5.09
N ASP A 92 5.54 -16.01 -4.80
CA ASP A 92 4.84 -16.23 -3.53
C ASP A 92 5.58 -15.66 -2.31
N LYS A 93 6.31 -14.55 -2.51
CA LYS A 93 7.12 -13.93 -1.47
C LYS A 93 6.94 -12.42 -1.40
N VAL A 94 6.58 -11.95 -0.21
CA VAL A 94 6.56 -10.51 0.08
C VAL A 94 7.97 -9.92 -0.01
N SER A 95 8.12 -8.87 -0.83
CA SER A 95 9.39 -8.17 -1.04
C SER A 95 9.18 -6.66 -1.24
N PHE A 96 10.26 -5.88 -1.28
CA PHE A 96 10.15 -4.45 -1.58
C PHE A 96 9.76 -4.26 -3.05
N HIS A 97 8.68 -3.54 -3.30
CA HIS A 97 8.23 -3.30 -4.66
C HIS A 97 9.24 -2.42 -5.42
N PRO A 98 9.63 -2.78 -6.65
CA PRO A 98 10.65 -2.06 -7.42
C PRO A 98 10.20 -0.69 -7.97
N GLY A 99 8.97 -0.25 -7.68
CA GLY A 99 8.34 0.92 -8.30
C GLY A 99 7.70 0.64 -9.66
N VAL A 100 7.42 1.71 -10.39
CA VAL A 100 6.71 1.72 -11.69
C VAL A 100 7.62 2.37 -12.75
N VAL A 101 7.83 1.68 -13.86
CA VAL A 101 8.55 2.18 -15.04
C VAL A 101 7.68 3.18 -15.80
N SER A 102 6.45 2.79 -16.13
CA SER A 102 5.49 3.56 -16.93
C SER A 102 5.85 3.70 -18.41
N LYS A 103 4.85 4.10 -19.20
CA LYS A 103 5.01 4.42 -20.62
C LYS A 103 6.01 5.53 -20.87
N ASP A 104 6.15 6.47 -19.93
CA ASP A 104 7.01 7.63 -20.08
C ASP A 104 8.51 7.30 -19.90
N ASP A 105 8.86 6.18 -19.26
CA ASP A 105 10.26 5.68 -19.19
C ASP A 105 10.57 4.56 -20.21
N GLY A 106 9.70 4.38 -21.21
CA GLY A 106 9.97 3.50 -22.35
C GLY A 106 9.32 2.12 -22.31
N LEU A 107 8.51 1.81 -21.29
CA LEU A 107 7.66 0.62 -21.31
C LEU A 107 6.39 0.88 -22.13
N THR A 108 6.49 0.75 -23.45
CA THR A 108 5.43 1.15 -24.41
C THR A 108 4.09 0.44 -24.22
N THR A 109 4.08 -0.74 -23.58
CA THR A 109 2.88 -1.53 -23.26
C THR A 109 2.23 -1.15 -21.94
N SER A 110 2.85 -0.26 -21.16
CA SER A 110 2.33 0.16 -19.86
C SER A 110 1.03 0.96 -20.01
N ALA A 111 0.03 0.62 -19.20
CA ALA A 111 -1.17 1.41 -18.95
C ALA A 111 -0.92 2.60 -18.01
N LEU A 112 0.29 2.67 -17.42
CA LEU A 112 0.67 3.70 -16.46
C LEU A 112 1.45 4.83 -17.14
N SER A 113 1.35 6.02 -16.55
CA SER A 113 2.19 7.17 -16.88
C SER A 113 3.02 7.57 -15.66
N ALA A 114 3.94 8.53 -15.81
CA ALA A 114 4.80 9.02 -14.73
C ALA A 114 4.01 9.51 -13.50
N ASN A 115 2.74 9.93 -13.68
CA ASN A 115 1.85 10.34 -12.59
C ASN A 115 1.43 9.19 -11.64
N HIS A 116 1.57 7.93 -12.06
CA HIS A 116 1.22 6.75 -11.26
C HIS A 116 2.41 6.20 -10.48
N ARG A 117 3.60 6.81 -10.62
CA ARG A 117 4.78 6.39 -9.88
C ARG A 117 4.63 6.67 -8.39
N PHE A 118 5.24 5.79 -7.61
CA PHE A 118 5.41 5.96 -6.17
C PHE A 118 6.88 5.78 -5.80
N LEU A 119 7.26 6.42 -4.70
CA LEU A 119 8.57 6.27 -4.08
C LEU A 119 8.38 5.68 -2.69
N ASN A 120 9.46 5.11 -2.16
CA ASN A 120 9.51 4.70 -0.76
C ASN A 120 10.03 5.84 0.12
N PRO A 121 9.40 6.11 1.27
CA PRO A 121 8.18 5.49 1.80
C PRO A 121 6.90 5.93 1.04
N GLY A 122 5.99 4.98 0.80
CA GLY A 122 4.79 5.18 -0.02
C GLY A 122 3.55 5.63 0.76
N ALA A 123 3.54 5.49 2.08
CA ALA A 123 2.45 5.94 2.93
C ALA A 123 2.93 6.35 4.33
N ARG A 124 2.08 7.09 5.05
CA ARG A 124 2.25 7.39 6.47
C ARG A 124 0.99 6.99 7.23
N ILE A 125 1.16 6.23 8.30
CA ILE A 125 0.09 5.95 9.26
C ILE A 125 0.27 6.83 10.50
N THR A 126 -0.85 7.36 10.98
CA THR A 126 -0.96 8.09 12.25
C THR A 126 -2.03 7.39 13.08
N ILE A 127 -1.66 6.92 14.27
CA ILE A 127 -2.57 6.27 15.21
C ILE A 127 -2.64 7.14 16.45
N THR A 128 -3.83 7.61 16.79
CA THR A 128 -4.07 8.39 18.01
C THR A 128 -5.03 7.63 18.90
N ARG A 129 -4.68 7.46 20.17
CA ARG A 129 -5.65 6.97 21.17
C ARG A 129 -6.54 8.14 21.60
N ILE A 130 -7.82 8.06 21.28
CA ILE A 130 -8.76 9.17 21.53
C ILE A 130 -9.44 9.11 22.91
N GLU A 131 -9.54 7.91 23.51
CA GLU A 131 -10.10 7.67 24.85
C GLU A 131 -9.39 6.53 25.60
#